data_AF-A0A7Y5EWV5-F1
#
_entry.id   AF-A0A7Y5EWV5-F1
#
_cell.length_a   1.000
_cell.length_b   1.000
_cell.length_c   1.000
_cell.angle_alpha   90.00
_cell.angle_beta   90.00
_cell.angle_gamma   90.00
#
_symmetry.space_group_name_H-M   'P 1'
#
loop_
_entity.id
_entity.type
_entity.pdbx_description
1 polymer ?
#
loop_
_entity_poly.entity_id
_entity_poly.type
_entity_poly.pdbx_seq_one_letter_code
_entity_poly.pdbx_strand_id
1 'polypeptide(L)'
;MIKMANSDLPPVGSTVFHKKAILDTCSLMKSSKVTNRETETSQMYFKRLKLFYDFIKNHRIQIVSVLPPTNRLAVFPGEEERIRLWKNHLKEIGVDEIFEFQNIFSYNEGEKYFYDLFHLNREGAKIFTEALSKSILKSQKLSGEF
;
A
#
# COMPACT_ATOMS: atom_id res chain seq x y z
N MET A 1 23.22 -14.96 20.57
CA MET A 1 22.63 -16.04 19.74
C MET A 1 21.19 -16.23 20.16
N ILE A 2 20.23 -15.87 19.31
CA ILE A 2 18.82 -16.16 19.55
C ILE A 2 18.55 -17.55 18.96
N LYS A 3 18.18 -18.50 19.83
CA LYS A 3 17.83 -19.88 19.45
C LYS A 3 16.52 -19.87 18.66
N MET A 4 16.53 -20.51 17.49
CA MET A 4 15.34 -20.68 16.65
C MET A 4 14.46 -21.80 17.24
N ALA A 5 13.16 -21.54 17.36
CA ALA A 5 12.16 -22.54 17.73
C ALA A 5 11.55 -23.16 16.47
N ASN A 6 11.33 -24.47 16.51
CA ASN A 6 10.98 -25.41 15.43
C ASN A 6 9.63 -25.16 14.69
N SER A 7 9.40 -23.99 14.10
CA SER A 7 8.36 -23.79 13.07
C SER A 7 8.93 -23.18 11.79
N ASP A 8 10.13 -23.63 11.42
CA ASP A 8 11.01 -23.00 10.41
C ASP A 8 10.65 -23.22 8.94
N LEU A 9 9.45 -23.73 8.65
CA LEU A 9 8.98 -23.77 7.27
C LEU A 9 8.30 -22.43 6.93
N PRO A 10 8.74 -21.74 5.86
CA PRO A 10 8.04 -20.55 5.38
C PRO A 10 6.58 -20.91 5.01
N PRO A 11 5.63 -19.97 5.11
CA PRO A 11 4.24 -20.19 4.68
C PRO A 11 4.18 -20.82 3.28
N VAL A 12 3.16 -21.63 3.00
CA VAL A 12 3.00 -22.27 1.68
C VAL A 12 3.03 -21.19 0.58
N GLY A 13 4.04 -21.25 -0.30
CA GLY A 13 4.30 -20.25 -1.35
C GLY A 13 5.39 -19.21 -1.01
N SER A 14 5.95 -19.24 0.19
CA SER A 14 7.07 -18.40 0.64
C SER A 14 8.36 -19.22 0.70
N THR A 15 9.52 -18.56 0.67
CA THR A 15 10.84 -19.22 0.70
C THR A 15 11.65 -18.75 1.91
N VAL A 16 12.68 -19.51 2.29
CA VAL A 16 13.61 -19.09 3.36
C VAL A 16 14.26 -17.73 3.08
N PHE A 17 14.40 -17.36 1.79
CA PHE A 17 14.88 -16.05 1.37
C PHE A 17 13.87 -14.93 1.64
N HIS A 18 12.56 -15.19 1.53
CA HIS A 18 11.54 -14.22 1.91
C HIS A 18 11.59 -13.91 3.41
N LYS A 19 11.67 -14.94 4.27
CA LYS A 19 11.79 -14.74 5.72
C LYS A 19 13.05 -13.95 6.08
N LYS A 20 14.17 -14.21 5.41
CA LYS A 20 15.40 -13.44 5.56
C LYS A 20 15.24 -11.99 5.09
N ALA A 21 14.61 -11.74 3.94
CA ALA A 21 14.36 -10.40 3.43
C ALA A 21 13.53 -9.55 4.41
N ILE A 22 12.50 -10.13 5.03
CA ILE A 22 11.72 -9.45 6.08
C ILE A 22 12.62 -8.99 7.23
N LEU A 23 13.48 -9.89 7.74
CA LEU A 23 14.40 -9.57 8.85
C LEU A 23 15.43 -8.51 8.45
N ASP A 24 15.99 -8.62 7.25
CA ASP A 24 16.98 -7.67 6.72
C ASP A 24 16.34 -6.28 6.53
N THR A 25 15.13 -6.20 5.98
CA THR A 25 14.35 -4.95 5.85
C THR A 25 14.06 -4.34 7.22
N CYS A 26 13.62 -5.14 8.20
CA CYS A 26 13.41 -4.68 9.57
C CYS A 26 14.70 -4.16 10.21
N SER A 27 15.84 -4.79 9.92
CA SER A 27 17.15 -4.34 10.42
C SER A 27 17.59 -3.03 9.78
N LEU A 28 17.44 -2.90 8.46
CA LEU A 28 17.70 -1.67 7.71
C LEU A 28 16.86 -0.51 8.22
N MET A 29 15.58 -0.75 8.50
CA MET A 29 14.66 0.26 9.05
C MET A 29 15.17 0.84 10.38
N LYS A 30 15.73 0.02 11.27
CA LYS A 30 16.30 0.50 12.54
C LYS A 30 17.48 1.45 12.37
N SER A 31 18.23 1.31 11.27
CA SER A 31 19.38 2.17 10.94
C SER A 31 19.04 3.35 10.01
N SER A 32 17.83 3.36 9.44
CA SER A 32 17.41 4.35 8.45
C SER A 32 16.77 5.56 9.11
N LYS A 33 17.19 6.78 8.73
CA LYS A 33 16.48 8.00 9.10
C LYS A 33 15.22 8.12 8.23
N VAL A 34 14.13 7.53 8.69
CA VAL A 34 12.82 7.67 8.04
C VAL A 34 12.17 8.95 8.56
N THR A 35 11.79 9.84 7.64
CA THR A 35 11.00 11.04 7.96
C THR A 35 9.56 10.83 7.50
N ASN A 36 8.61 11.22 8.34
CA ASN A 36 7.19 11.27 8.01
C ASN A 36 6.77 12.64 7.45
N ARG A 37 7.72 13.58 7.34
CA ARG A 37 7.52 14.91 6.78
C ARG A 37 7.74 14.91 5.27
N GLU A 38 7.19 15.93 4.64
CA GLU A 38 7.51 16.24 3.26
C GLU A 38 9.02 16.48 3.09
N THR A 39 9.55 16.00 1.97
CA THR A 39 10.94 16.19 1.55
C THR A 39 10.95 16.79 0.15
N GLU A 40 12.07 17.38 -0.27
CA GLU A 40 12.25 17.83 -1.65
C GLU A 40 12.02 16.68 -2.65
N THR A 41 12.41 15.46 -2.29
CA THR A 41 12.17 14.26 -3.11
C THR A 41 10.69 13.95 -3.25
N SER A 42 9.89 14.00 -2.17
CA SER A 42 8.45 13.78 -2.26
C SER A 42 7.74 14.90 -3.02
N GLN A 43 8.17 16.16 -2.86
CA GLN A 43 7.66 17.29 -3.65
C GLN A 43 7.90 17.09 -5.14
N MET A 44 9.12 16.69 -5.52
CA MET A 44 9.46 16.41 -6.92
C MET A 44 8.67 15.22 -7.48
N TYR A 45 8.43 14.19 -6.68
CA TYR A 45 7.56 13.08 -7.04
C TYR A 45 6.15 13.57 -7.39
N PHE A 46 5.49 14.32 -6.50
CA PHE A 46 4.13 14.80 -6.74
C PHE A 46 4.04 15.82 -7.88
N LYS A 47 5.08 16.66 -8.07
CA LYS A 47 5.16 17.57 -9.23
C LYS A 47 5.18 16.80 -10.55
N ARG A 48 5.96 15.72 -10.64
CA ARG A 48 6.01 14.86 -11.85
C ARG A 48 4.71 14.08 -12.04
N LEU A 49 4.15 13.56 -10.95
CA LEU A 49 2.87 12.85 -10.99
C LEU A 49 1.74 13.76 -11.48
N LYS A 50 1.72 15.02 -11.05
CA LYS A 50 0.77 16.03 -11.54
C LYS A 50 0.86 16.21 -13.06
N LEU A 51 2.06 16.41 -13.61
CA LEU A 51 2.24 16.57 -15.05
C LEU A 51 1.70 15.36 -15.84
N PHE A 52 1.91 14.16 -15.31
CA PHE A 52 1.35 12.95 -15.90
C PHE A 52 -0.17 12.91 -15.81
N TYR A 53 -0.75 13.26 -14.66
CA TYR A 53 -2.20 13.24 -14.46
C TYR A 53 -2.91 14.31 -15.29
N ASP A 54 -2.33 15.51 -15.41
CA ASP A 54 -2.85 16.57 -16.28
C ASP A 54 -2.90 16.08 -17.74
N PHE A 55 -1.87 15.36 -18.21
CA PHE A 55 -1.86 14.75 -19.54
C PHE A 55 -2.98 13.70 -19.70
N ILE A 56 -3.16 12.81 -18.73
CA ILE A 56 -4.19 11.75 -18.77
C ILE A 56 -5.60 12.36 -18.75
N LYS A 57 -5.84 13.37 -17.93
CA LYS A 57 -7.14 14.07 -17.82
C LYS A 57 -7.54 14.80 -19.08
N ASN A 58 -6.59 15.33 -19.85
CA ASN A 58 -6.87 15.93 -21.15
C ASN A 58 -7.49 14.92 -22.15
N HIS A 59 -7.36 13.62 -21.89
CA HIS A 59 -7.99 12.54 -22.64
C HIS A 59 -9.31 12.07 -22.02
N ARG A 60 -9.87 12.81 -21.05
CA ARG A 60 -11.11 12.48 -20.32
C ARG A 60 -11.05 11.13 -19.59
N ILE A 61 -9.86 10.72 -19.17
CA ILE A 61 -9.66 9.50 -18.39
C ILE A 61 -9.73 9.87 -16.90
N GLN A 62 -10.61 9.20 -16.17
CA GLN A 62 -10.70 9.31 -14.71
C GLN A 62 -9.48 8.66 -14.05
N ILE A 63 -8.98 9.29 -12.99
CA ILE A 63 -7.83 8.84 -12.23
C ILE A 63 -8.27 8.53 -10.81
N VAL A 64 -8.21 7.24 -10.47
CA VAL A 64 -8.44 6.75 -9.11
C VAL A 64 -7.10 6.39 -8.46
N SER A 65 -6.92 6.78 -7.21
CA SER A 65 -5.77 6.37 -6.42
C SER A 65 -6.17 5.27 -5.45
N VAL A 66 -5.34 4.24 -5.35
CA VAL A 66 -5.56 3.11 -4.44
C VAL A 66 -4.47 3.15 -3.37
N LEU A 67 -4.88 3.27 -2.11
CA LEU A 67 -4.00 3.03 -0.97
C LEU A 67 -4.15 1.55 -0.58
N PRO A 68 -3.12 0.72 -0.87
CA PRO A 68 -3.26 -0.73 -0.83
C PRO A 68 -3.34 -1.27 0.61
N PRO A 69 -3.64 -2.57 0.76
CA PRO A 69 -3.58 -3.23 2.06
C PRO A 69 -2.17 -3.16 2.66
N THR A 70 -2.09 -2.93 3.97
CA THR A 70 -0.84 -2.85 4.71
C THR A 70 -0.71 -4.06 5.63
N ASN A 71 0.44 -4.75 5.60
CA ASN A 71 0.75 -5.74 6.62
C ASN A 71 1.14 -5.01 7.92
N ARG A 72 0.58 -5.43 9.07
CA ARG A 72 0.92 -4.84 10.38
C ARG A 72 2.43 -4.77 10.66
N LEU A 73 3.21 -5.71 10.13
CA LEU A 73 4.65 -5.77 10.33
C LEU A 73 5.40 -4.69 9.52
N ALA A 74 4.74 -4.09 8.53
CA ALA A 74 5.26 -2.99 7.71
C ALA A 74 4.84 -1.60 8.23
N VAL A 75 3.98 -1.55 9.25
CA VAL A 75 3.55 -0.30 9.90
C VAL A 75 4.72 0.30 10.67
N PHE A 76 5.07 1.54 10.35
CA PHE A 76 6.15 2.27 11.01
C PHE A 76 5.61 3.52 11.74
N PRO A 77 6.33 4.04 12.76
CA PRO A 77 5.92 5.25 13.46
C PRO A 77 5.71 6.43 12.49
N GLY A 78 4.54 7.07 12.56
CA GLY A 78 4.19 8.19 11.69
C GLY A 78 3.58 7.81 10.33
N GLU A 79 3.23 6.54 10.12
CA GLU A 79 2.54 6.09 8.90
C GLU A 79 1.23 6.84 8.64
N GLU A 80 0.41 7.06 9.68
CA GLU A 80 -0.85 7.84 9.54
C GLU A 80 -0.59 9.26 9.02
N GLU A 81 0.45 9.92 9.54
CA GLU A 81 0.84 11.25 9.09
C GLU A 81 1.33 11.24 7.64
N ARG A 82 2.09 10.20 7.25
CA ARG A 82 2.52 10.00 5.86
C ARG A 82 1.35 9.73 4.93
N ILE A 83 0.40 8.87 5.32
CA ILE A 83 -0.83 8.59 4.56
C ILE A 83 -1.62 9.89 4.37
N ARG A 84 -1.79 10.69 5.44
CA ARG A 84 -2.45 11.99 5.36
C ARG A 84 -1.76 12.93 4.38
N LEU A 85 -0.43 13.03 4.44
CA LEU A 85 0.36 13.84 3.50
C LEU A 85 0.15 13.38 2.06
N TRP A 86 0.20 12.07 1.80
CA TRP A 86 -0.04 11.51 0.47
C TRP A 86 -1.46 11.82 -0.03
N LYS A 87 -2.48 11.64 0.82
CA LYS A 87 -3.87 11.95 0.47
C LYS A 87 -4.05 13.42 0.11
N ASN A 88 -3.40 14.33 0.84
CA ASN A 88 -3.45 15.76 0.54
C ASN A 88 -2.88 16.05 -0.85
N HIS A 89 -1.68 15.56 -1.15
CA HIS A 89 -1.09 15.76 -2.48
C HIS A 89 -1.88 15.10 -3.60
N LEU A 90 -2.40 13.89 -3.39
CA LEU A 90 -3.24 13.20 -4.38
C LEU A 90 -4.50 14.03 -4.71
N LYS A 91 -5.11 14.66 -3.71
CA LYS A 91 -6.23 15.59 -3.92
C LYS A 91 -5.79 16.86 -4.65
N GLU A 92 -4.65 17.44 -4.28
CA GLU A 92 -4.11 18.65 -4.92
C GLU A 92 -3.78 18.47 -6.40
N ILE A 93 -3.27 17.29 -6.79
CA ILE A 93 -3.01 16.96 -8.20
C ILE A 93 -4.28 16.49 -8.93
N GLY A 94 -5.41 16.44 -8.22
CA GLY A 94 -6.73 16.19 -8.78
C GLY A 94 -7.07 14.73 -9.03
N VAL A 95 -6.63 13.79 -8.19
CA VAL A 95 -7.23 12.46 -8.21
C VAL A 95 -8.74 12.58 -7.99
N ASP A 96 -9.54 11.85 -8.78
CA ASP A 96 -11.00 11.90 -8.72
C ASP A 96 -11.52 11.19 -7.47
N GLU A 97 -10.94 10.02 -7.15
CA GLU A 97 -11.25 9.26 -5.94
C GLU A 97 -10.04 8.57 -5.33
N ILE A 98 -10.05 8.44 -4.01
CA ILE A 98 -9.05 7.69 -3.25
C ILE A 98 -9.74 6.51 -2.57
N PHE A 99 -9.35 5.29 -2.94
CA PHE A 99 -9.79 4.07 -2.28
C PHE A 99 -8.78 3.64 -1.21
N GLU A 100 -9.28 3.35 -0.02
CA GLU A 100 -8.46 3.07 1.16
C GLU A 100 -8.67 1.63 1.62
N PHE A 101 -7.63 0.80 1.53
CA PHE A 101 -7.70 -0.63 1.86
C PHE A 101 -6.69 -1.06 2.92
N GLN A 102 -6.02 -0.12 3.58
CA GLN A 102 -4.99 -0.40 4.58
C GLN A 102 -5.49 -1.33 5.70
N ASN A 103 -6.77 -1.20 6.05
CA ASN A 103 -7.43 -1.96 7.12
C ASN A 103 -8.36 -3.08 6.60
N ILE A 104 -8.22 -3.50 5.33
CA ILE A 104 -9.08 -4.56 4.76
C ILE A 104 -8.89 -5.91 5.46
N PHE A 105 -7.69 -6.15 6.00
CA PHE A 105 -7.38 -7.32 6.80
C PHE A 105 -7.33 -6.93 8.27
N SER A 106 -7.87 -7.79 9.13
CA SER A 106 -7.76 -7.58 10.57
C SER A 106 -6.29 -7.51 10.97
N TYR A 107 -5.97 -6.67 11.95
CA TYR A 107 -4.59 -6.41 12.40
C TYR A 107 -3.77 -7.68 12.66
N ASN A 108 -4.40 -8.74 13.17
CA ASN A 108 -3.75 -10.00 13.52
C ASN A 108 -3.66 -11.03 12.38
N GLU A 109 -4.18 -10.72 11.18
CA GLU A 109 -4.26 -11.68 10.06
C GLU A 109 -3.20 -11.45 8.97
N GLY A 110 -2.19 -10.61 9.20
CA GLY A 110 -1.15 -10.31 8.20
C GLY A 110 -0.46 -11.56 7.63
N GLU A 111 -0.09 -12.51 8.47
CA GLU A 111 0.55 -13.76 8.04
C GLU A 111 -0.38 -14.71 7.26
N LYS A 112 -1.70 -14.50 7.38
CA LYS A 112 -2.73 -15.29 6.68
C LYS A 112 -2.94 -14.81 5.26
N TYR A 113 -2.72 -13.53 4.97
CA TYR A 113 -3.07 -12.92 3.68
C TYR A 113 -1.88 -12.33 2.91
N PHE A 114 -0.68 -12.34 3.49
CA PHE A 114 0.54 -11.89 2.84
C PHE A 114 1.60 -13.00 2.80
N TYR A 115 2.37 -13.05 1.71
CA TYR A 115 3.57 -13.88 1.60
C TYR A 115 4.77 -13.27 2.34
N ASP A 116 4.82 -11.94 2.43
CA ASP A 116 5.84 -11.16 3.13
C ASP A 116 5.27 -9.83 3.69
N LEU A 117 6.08 -8.79 3.85
CA LEU A 117 5.64 -7.49 4.37
C LEU A 117 4.69 -6.72 3.41
N PHE A 118 4.72 -6.99 2.11
CA PHE A 118 4.06 -6.16 1.11
C PHE A 118 3.22 -6.94 0.10
N HIS A 119 3.57 -8.20 -0.17
CA HIS A 119 2.93 -9.00 -1.21
C HIS A 119 1.80 -9.85 -0.64
N LEU A 120 0.60 -9.69 -1.19
CA LEU A 120 -0.56 -10.52 -0.86
C LEU A 120 -0.37 -11.95 -1.36
N ASN A 121 -0.87 -12.90 -0.59
CA ASN A 121 -1.06 -14.27 -1.06
C ASN A 121 -2.34 -14.44 -1.87
N ARG A 122 -2.56 -15.63 -2.42
CA ARG A 122 -3.73 -15.90 -3.26
C ARG A 122 -5.06 -15.51 -2.60
N GLU A 123 -5.24 -15.83 -1.32
CA GLU A 123 -6.47 -15.48 -0.60
C GLU A 123 -6.56 -13.96 -0.32
N GLY A 124 -5.45 -13.34 0.09
CA GLY A 124 -5.39 -11.89 0.26
C GLY A 124 -5.70 -11.15 -1.04
N ALA A 125 -5.14 -11.59 -2.16
CA ALA A 125 -5.37 -11.03 -3.48
C ALA A 125 -6.85 -11.15 -3.87
N LYS A 126 -7.48 -12.31 -3.64
CA LYS A 126 -8.91 -12.50 -3.90
C LYS A 126 -9.77 -11.50 -3.13
N ILE A 127 -9.56 -11.38 -1.83
CA ILE A 127 -10.31 -10.44 -0.96
C ILE A 127 -10.08 -8.99 -1.41
N PHE A 128 -8.84 -8.61 -1.68
CA PHE A 128 -8.50 -7.27 -2.13
C PHE A 128 -9.12 -6.94 -3.49
N THR A 129 -9.06 -7.86 -4.46
CA THR A 129 -9.69 -7.69 -5.77
C THR A 129 -11.21 -7.51 -5.63
N GLU A 130 -11.89 -8.33 -4.83
CA GLU A 130 -13.33 -8.20 -4.61
C GLU A 130 -13.69 -6.83 -3.99
N ALA A 131 -12.92 -6.34 -3.03
CA ALA A 131 -13.15 -5.04 -2.41
C ALA A 131 -12.86 -3.88 -3.38
N LEU A 132 -11.77 -3.95 -4.14
CA LEU A 132 -11.43 -2.95 -5.16
C LEU A 132 -12.50 -2.87 -6.24
N SER A 133 -12.95 -4.01 -6.77
CA SER A 133 -14.01 -4.08 -7.78
C SER A 133 -15.31 -3.44 -7.27
N LYS A 134 -15.69 -3.68 -6.01
CA LYS A 134 -16.87 -3.04 -5.41
C LYS A 134 -16.74 -1.52 -5.34
N SER A 135 -15.56 -1.00 -4.99
CA SER A 135 -15.31 0.45 -4.95
C SER A 135 -15.39 1.08 -6.34
N ILE A 136 -14.76 0.46 -7.34
CA ILE A 136 -14.82 0.93 -8.74
C ILE A 136 -16.26 0.96 -9.26
N LEU A 137 -17.01 -0.12 -9.08
CA LEU A 137 -18.40 -0.20 -9.54
C LEU A 137 -19.31 0.81 -8.82
N LYS A 138 -19.05 1.08 -7.53
CA LYS A 138 -19.78 2.10 -6.79
C LYS A 138 -19.50 3.50 -7.33
N SER A 139 -18.23 3.82 -7.63
CA SER A 139 -17.82 5.09 -8.24
C SER A 139 -18.54 5.34 -9.57
N GLN A 140 -18.52 4.34 -10.47
CA GLN A 140 -19.17 4.42 -11.79
C GLN A 140 -20.70 4.61 -11.71
N LYS A 141 -21.34 4.06 -10.68
CA LYS A 141 -22.79 4.28 -10.45
C LYS A 141 -23.09 5.70 -9.98
N LEU A 142 -22.17 6.32 -9.24
CA LEU A 142 -22.33 7.68 -8.74
C LEU A 142 -22.04 8.73 -9.84
N SER A 143 -21.24 8.38 -10.86
CA SER A 143 -20.98 9.25 -12.02
C SER A 143 -22.13 9.29 -13.05
N GLY A 144 -23.17 8.48 -12.88
CA GLY A 144 -24.36 8.51 -13.74
C GLY A 144 -24.14 8.00 -15.17
N GLU A 145 -23.07 7.23 -15.41
CA GLU A 145 -22.73 6.70 -16.74
C GLU A 145 -23.43 5.36 -17.10
N PHE A 146 -24.50 5.00 -16.40
CA PHE A 146 -25.33 3.82 -16.70
C PHE A 146 -26.82 4.10 -16.47
#